data_AF-A0A7X8MB69-F1
#
_entry.id   AF-A0A7X8MB69-F1
#
_cell.length_a   1.000
_cell.length_b   1.000
_cell.length_c   1.000
_cell.angle_alpha   90.00
_cell.angle_beta   90.00
_cell.angle_gamma   90.00
#
_symmetry.space_group_name_H-M   'P 1'
#
loop_
_entity.id
_entity.type
_entity.pdbx_description
1 polymer ?
#
loop_
_entity_poly.entity_id
_entity_poly.type
_entity_poly.pdbx_seq_one_letter_code
_entity_poly.pdbx_strand_id
1 'polypeptide(L)'
;MRYKGMITLLFVTIAALFSVPLSAQTVDDFNRTSLGSNWTADPEYVLVSNTLDNSATTASWGYMAVYNAVANPTSVAFTWAPSPLCDTEGANSGAIALYLDSPSVTANGYAVMRRYGTLDLHPVINGVMDRATSLFSATPTQANPAPGSTIKVIPSTDAGGHHFDFYINNVFDARLTDAAKRYGNVSTLYSGVILYGSRTNNIDNFTVTMSTTSTLTVTSPNGGETWYAGSHHNITWTSTNFTDNVAIELSTDGGSTFSTVIAASVPNTGTYDWTVTTFPTLPKTSCRIRISSATNTTPRDVSNNNFTIGQAQIPTVTAPNGGEIWIANTARNITWSGFTSANVRIRYRIRDIDPWTDITSSTPNDGIYEWTVPAQFTETAKIKVSDTAEILESDENDAYFSISAYAKLTVANASGGVGTTGNVVYLWMNNQINIRGIFFDLVDTDNHLTAERVNAVGRASGFTVSYNETGTRLRVAMVHMSGQVIPTGNGTIAQINYTTAGGAPVGTHSILTLENVTISDANGKLVSPQLVSGNFYYVEMGNVNGTGGVNADDLGILRDLVLKRRAPTGDEMMAGDMDHDGDIDLFDYMAVFGMVYPS
;
A
#
# COMPACT_ATOMS: atom_id res chain seq x y z
N MET A 1 -34.27 -45.31 51.92
CA MET A 1 -33.59 -46.46 51.26
C MET A 1 -33.90 -46.35 49.77
N ARG A 2 -32.97 -45.86 48.94
CA ARG A 2 -31.95 -46.60 48.16
C ARG A 2 -32.51 -47.61 47.13
N TYR A 3 -32.25 -47.27 45.85
CA TYR A 3 -31.76 -48.15 44.74
C TYR A 3 -32.78 -49.16 44.14
N LYS A 4 -32.79 -49.56 42.86
CA LYS A 4 -32.00 -49.30 41.63
C LYS A 4 -32.66 -50.11 40.48
N GLY A 5 -32.40 -49.72 39.23
CA GLY A 5 -32.27 -50.64 38.08
C GLY A 5 -33.44 -50.67 37.11
N MET A 6 -33.29 -50.76 35.79
CA MET A 6 -32.09 -50.81 34.93
C MET A 6 -32.60 -50.52 33.50
N ILE A 7 -32.00 -49.54 32.81
CA ILE A 7 -32.24 -49.29 31.39
C ILE A 7 -31.23 -50.13 30.62
N THR A 8 -31.70 -51.00 29.73
CA THR A 8 -30.86 -51.70 28.74
C THR A 8 -30.98 -50.97 27.41
N LEU A 9 -29.88 -50.35 27.00
CA LEU A 9 -29.66 -49.73 25.70
C LEU A 9 -29.56 -50.80 24.61
N LEU A 10 -30.25 -50.60 23.48
CA LEU A 10 -29.90 -51.25 22.21
C LEU A 10 -29.53 -50.16 21.21
N PHE A 11 -28.25 -50.10 20.83
CA PHE A 11 -27.75 -49.28 19.73
C PHE A 11 -28.02 -50.00 18.41
N VAL A 12 -28.75 -49.38 17.48
CA VAL A 12 -28.63 -49.65 16.03
C VAL A 12 -28.83 -48.36 15.23
N THR A 13 -27.71 -47.93 14.62
CA THR A 13 -27.49 -47.10 13.42
C THR A 13 -28.10 -45.71 13.28
N ILE A 14 -27.18 -44.75 13.17
CA ILE A 14 -27.30 -43.37 12.70
C ILE A 14 -27.98 -43.34 11.32
N ALA A 15 -29.19 -42.79 11.27
CA ALA A 15 -29.70 -42.10 10.08
C ALA A 15 -29.46 -40.60 10.31
N ALA A 16 -28.89 -39.92 9.32
CA ALA A 16 -28.68 -38.49 9.33
C ALA A 16 -30.01 -37.78 9.66
N LEU A 17 -30.12 -37.24 10.87
CA LEU A 17 -31.09 -36.21 11.19
C LEU A 17 -30.65 -34.98 10.40
N PHE A 18 -31.19 -34.82 9.19
CA PHE A 18 -31.27 -33.50 8.58
C PHE A 18 -31.91 -32.61 9.64
N SER A 19 -31.15 -31.66 10.18
CA SER A 19 -31.70 -30.60 11.00
C SER A 19 -32.73 -29.90 10.13
N VAL A 20 -34.01 -30.15 10.38
CA VAL A 20 -35.07 -29.37 9.76
C VAL A 20 -34.80 -27.93 10.20
N PRO A 21 -34.48 -27.00 9.28
CA PRO A 21 -34.25 -25.62 9.67
C PRO A 21 -35.49 -25.16 10.43
N LEU A 22 -35.26 -24.61 11.63
CA LEU A 22 -36.36 -24.07 12.41
C LEU A 22 -37.03 -22.99 11.54
N SER A 23 -38.33 -23.12 11.34
CA SER A 23 -39.10 -22.22 10.50
C SER A 23 -40.24 -21.62 11.31
N ALA A 24 -40.36 -20.30 11.30
CA ALA A 24 -41.50 -19.62 11.89
C ALA A 24 -42.60 -19.50 10.83
N GLN A 25 -43.82 -19.87 11.21
CA GLN A 25 -45.02 -19.72 10.39
C GLN A 25 -45.88 -18.59 10.95
N THR A 26 -46.31 -17.69 10.08
CA THR A 26 -47.29 -16.64 10.39
C THR A 26 -48.54 -16.90 9.57
N VAL A 27 -49.70 -16.87 10.24
CA VAL A 27 -51.01 -17.03 9.62
C VAL A 27 -51.80 -15.74 9.82
N ASP A 28 -52.36 -15.24 8.73
CA ASP A 28 -53.36 -14.19 8.72
C ASP A 28 -54.72 -14.83 8.39
N ASP A 29 -55.62 -14.83 9.36
CA ASP A 29 -56.95 -15.45 9.28
C ASP A 29 -58.06 -14.46 8.87
N PHE A 30 -57.69 -13.21 8.56
CA PHE A 30 -58.59 -12.13 8.16
C PHE A 30 -59.78 -11.83 9.11
N ASN A 31 -59.78 -12.37 10.34
CA ASN A 31 -60.84 -12.21 11.35
C ASN A 31 -60.78 -10.81 12.03
N ARG A 32 -60.85 -9.74 11.25
CA ARG A 32 -60.77 -8.35 11.70
C ARG A 32 -61.50 -7.39 10.74
N THR A 33 -61.53 -6.10 11.09
CA THR A 33 -62.29 -5.07 10.34
C THR A 33 -61.50 -4.40 9.20
N SER A 34 -60.17 -4.52 9.17
CA SER A 34 -59.32 -3.98 8.09
C SER A 34 -58.01 -4.76 7.98
N LEU A 35 -57.37 -4.75 6.81
CA LEU A 35 -56.13 -5.49 6.55
C LEU A 35 -54.96 -5.11 7.49
N GLY A 36 -54.91 -3.85 7.93
CA GLY A 36 -53.88 -3.34 8.84
C GLY A 36 -52.50 -3.17 8.20
N SER A 37 -51.50 -2.82 9.00
CA SER A 37 -50.14 -2.50 8.53
C SER A 37 -49.35 -3.70 7.97
N ASN A 38 -49.83 -4.91 8.22
CA ASN A 38 -49.19 -6.13 7.73
C ASN A 38 -49.37 -6.33 6.22
N TRP A 39 -50.25 -5.55 5.58
CA TRP A 39 -50.51 -5.61 4.15
C TRP A 39 -50.37 -4.24 3.51
N THR A 40 -49.74 -4.18 2.33
CA THR A 40 -49.91 -3.09 1.36
C THR A 40 -50.78 -3.64 0.25
N ALA A 41 -52.04 -3.20 0.14
CA ALA A 41 -52.99 -3.73 -0.82
C ALA A 41 -53.63 -2.64 -1.66
N ASP A 42 -54.03 -3.01 -2.87
CA ASP A 42 -54.88 -2.16 -3.71
C ASP A 42 -56.18 -1.84 -2.94
N PRO A 43 -56.74 -0.61 -3.06
CA PRO A 43 -57.94 -0.21 -2.33
C PRO A 43 -59.17 -1.12 -2.53
N GLU A 44 -59.21 -1.88 -3.63
CA GLU A 44 -60.29 -2.83 -3.91
C GLU A 44 -60.25 -4.08 -3.00
N TYR A 45 -59.12 -4.34 -2.32
CA TYR A 45 -59.03 -5.42 -1.35
C TYR A 45 -59.67 -5.05 -0.01
N VAL A 46 -60.73 -5.77 0.34
CA VAL A 46 -61.53 -5.53 1.54
C VAL A 46 -61.76 -6.83 2.31
N LEU A 47 -62.12 -6.71 3.59
CA LEU A 47 -62.49 -7.86 4.40
C LEU A 47 -64.00 -8.03 4.43
N VAL A 48 -64.49 -9.15 3.90
CA VAL A 48 -65.92 -9.49 3.82
C VAL A 48 -66.13 -10.84 4.49
N SER A 49 -67.01 -10.89 5.49
CA SER A 49 -67.33 -12.12 6.23
C SER A 49 -66.08 -12.87 6.70
N ASN A 50 -65.10 -12.14 7.26
CA ASN A 50 -63.81 -12.65 7.72
C ASN A 50 -62.92 -13.30 6.65
N THR A 51 -63.10 -12.92 5.38
CA THR A 51 -62.27 -13.38 4.26
C THR A 51 -61.71 -12.17 3.52
N LEU A 52 -60.58 -12.33 2.84
CA LEU A 52 -60.04 -11.32 1.95
C LEU A 52 -60.75 -11.40 0.60
N ASP A 53 -61.39 -10.31 0.20
CA ASP A 53 -62.13 -10.13 -1.04
C ASP A 53 -61.43 -9.12 -1.96
N ASN A 54 -61.52 -9.31 -3.28
CA ASN A 54 -61.25 -8.26 -4.25
C ASN A 54 -62.59 -7.73 -4.77
N SER A 55 -63.03 -6.61 -4.20
CA SER A 55 -64.34 -6.00 -4.47
C SER A 55 -64.41 -5.25 -5.82
N ALA A 56 -63.33 -5.26 -6.60
CA ALA A 56 -63.27 -4.62 -7.90
C ALA A 56 -64.37 -5.16 -8.83
N THR A 57 -65.14 -4.23 -9.41
CA THR A 57 -66.17 -4.57 -10.42
C THR A 57 -65.58 -4.69 -11.84
N THR A 58 -64.32 -4.30 -12.02
CA THR A 58 -63.63 -4.39 -13.31
C THR A 58 -62.86 -5.70 -13.42
N ALA A 59 -63.08 -6.43 -14.52
CA ALA A 59 -62.44 -7.71 -14.77
C ALA A 59 -60.96 -7.55 -15.16
N SER A 60 -60.06 -7.51 -14.18
CA SER A 60 -58.62 -7.25 -14.35
C SER A 60 -57.74 -8.05 -13.39
N TRP A 61 -56.49 -8.31 -13.81
CA TRP A 61 -55.41 -8.90 -13.01
C TRP A 61 -54.47 -7.85 -12.40
N GLY A 62 -54.85 -6.57 -12.49
CA GLY A 62 -54.06 -5.43 -12.00
C GLY A 62 -54.25 -5.10 -10.52
N TYR A 63 -54.78 -6.03 -9.73
CA TYR A 63 -55.02 -5.85 -8.29
C TYR A 63 -54.09 -6.77 -7.52
N MET A 64 -53.30 -6.22 -6.60
CA MET A 64 -52.37 -6.98 -5.78
C MET A 64 -52.48 -6.58 -4.30
N ALA A 65 -52.34 -7.56 -3.43
CA ALA A 65 -52.14 -7.37 -2.00
C ALA A 65 -50.82 -8.00 -1.59
N VAL A 66 -49.89 -7.20 -1.07
CA VAL A 66 -48.54 -7.62 -0.64
C VAL A 66 -48.51 -7.73 0.88
N TYR A 67 -48.02 -8.86 1.38
CA TYR A 67 -47.84 -9.09 2.81
C TYR A 67 -46.46 -8.60 3.24
N ASN A 68 -46.44 -7.57 4.07
CA ASN A 68 -45.22 -6.85 4.47
C ASN A 68 -44.63 -7.34 5.78
N ALA A 69 -45.40 -8.08 6.59
CA ALA A 69 -44.96 -8.50 7.91
C ALA A 69 -43.82 -9.53 7.87
N VAL A 70 -43.59 -10.14 6.70
CA VAL A 70 -42.61 -11.20 6.49
C VAL A 70 -41.87 -10.97 5.18
N ALA A 71 -40.54 -10.87 5.23
CA ALA A 71 -39.67 -10.70 4.05
C ALA A 71 -38.73 -11.89 3.88
N ASN A 72 -38.46 -12.33 2.66
CA ASN A 72 -37.74 -13.56 2.28
C ASN A 72 -38.45 -14.87 2.67
N PRO A 73 -39.74 -15.03 2.31
CA PRO A 73 -40.49 -16.22 2.67
C PRO A 73 -39.94 -17.49 2.02
N THR A 74 -39.88 -18.58 2.79
CA THR A 74 -39.49 -19.92 2.33
C THR A 74 -40.68 -20.77 1.89
N SER A 75 -41.90 -20.37 2.25
CA SER A 75 -43.15 -20.94 1.75
C SER A 75 -44.27 -19.92 1.88
N VAL A 76 -45.18 -19.90 0.91
CA VAL A 76 -46.37 -19.04 0.91
C VAL A 76 -47.58 -19.89 0.54
N ALA A 77 -48.67 -19.73 1.27
CA ALA A 77 -49.91 -20.48 1.03
C ALA A 77 -51.12 -19.60 1.29
N PHE A 78 -52.23 -19.94 0.65
CA PHE A 78 -53.53 -19.43 1.06
C PHE A 78 -54.62 -20.47 0.84
N THR A 79 -55.72 -20.33 1.57
CA THR A 79 -56.89 -21.21 1.43
C THR A 79 -58.04 -20.44 0.82
N TRP A 80 -58.62 -20.96 -0.26
CA TRP A 80 -59.85 -20.42 -0.82
C TRP A 80 -60.98 -20.49 0.20
N ALA A 81 -61.82 -19.46 0.29
CA ALA A 81 -63.00 -19.50 1.14
C ALA A 81 -63.94 -20.65 0.74
N PRO A 82 -64.75 -21.18 1.67
CA PRO A 82 -65.82 -22.10 1.31
C PRO A 82 -66.92 -21.37 0.51
N SER A 83 -67.73 -22.14 -0.21
CA SER A 83 -68.95 -21.61 -0.87
C SER A 83 -69.90 -20.99 0.18
N PRO A 84 -70.54 -19.84 -0.10
CA PRO A 84 -70.63 -19.15 -1.39
C PRO A 84 -69.60 -18.05 -1.62
N LEU A 85 -68.64 -17.83 -0.71
CA LEU A 85 -67.65 -16.74 -0.81
C LEU A 85 -66.52 -17.03 -1.82
N CYS A 86 -66.35 -18.30 -2.19
CA CYS A 86 -65.61 -18.70 -3.37
C CYS A 86 -66.43 -19.72 -4.17
N ASP A 87 -66.43 -19.58 -5.50
CA ASP A 87 -67.00 -20.57 -6.41
C ASP A 87 -65.89 -21.29 -7.23
N THR A 88 -66.28 -22.26 -8.05
CA THR A 88 -65.30 -23.03 -8.86
C THR A 88 -64.51 -22.14 -9.82
N GLU A 89 -65.14 -21.10 -10.38
CA GLU A 89 -64.48 -20.18 -11.30
C GLU A 89 -63.53 -19.23 -10.56
N GLY A 90 -63.93 -18.79 -9.37
CA GLY A 90 -63.14 -17.97 -8.47
C GLY A 90 -61.89 -18.68 -7.96
N ALA A 91 -62.00 -19.96 -7.59
CA ALA A 91 -60.86 -20.78 -7.19
C ALA A 91 -59.84 -21.01 -8.32
N ASN A 92 -60.22 -20.73 -9.57
CA ASN A 92 -59.36 -20.75 -10.75
C ASN A 92 -58.93 -19.32 -11.20
N SER A 93 -59.23 -18.29 -10.40
CA SER A 93 -59.06 -16.88 -10.74
C SER A 93 -58.24 -16.12 -9.68
N GLY A 94 -57.13 -16.71 -9.23
CA GLY A 94 -56.12 -16.02 -8.42
C GLY A 94 -54.74 -16.68 -8.51
N ALA A 95 -53.74 -15.96 -8.00
CA ALA A 95 -52.34 -16.33 -8.05
C ALA A 95 -51.61 -15.96 -6.75
N ILE A 96 -50.55 -16.68 -6.44
CA ILE A 96 -49.59 -16.28 -5.40
C ILE A 96 -48.52 -15.41 -6.05
N ALA A 97 -48.34 -14.19 -5.55
CA ALA A 97 -47.26 -13.30 -5.94
C ALA A 97 -46.01 -13.57 -5.08
N LEU A 98 -44.85 -13.75 -5.71
CA LEU A 98 -43.60 -14.15 -5.07
C LEU A 98 -42.42 -13.38 -5.62
N TYR A 99 -41.36 -13.32 -4.82
CA TYR A 99 -40.12 -12.63 -5.18
C TYR A 99 -40.37 -11.19 -5.63
N LEU A 100 -41.30 -10.54 -4.92
CA LEU A 100 -41.63 -9.13 -5.12
C LEU A 100 -40.48 -8.27 -4.60
N ASP A 101 -40.02 -7.33 -5.43
CA ASP A 101 -38.86 -6.47 -5.16
C ASP A 101 -39.07 -5.40 -4.08
N SER A 102 -40.32 -5.18 -3.65
CA SER A 102 -40.70 -4.15 -2.69
C SER A 102 -42.03 -4.49 -1.98
N PRO A 103 -42.29 -3.91 -0.78
CA PRO A 103 -43.55 -4.07 -0.06
C PRO A 103 -44.64 -3.13 -0.61
N SER A 104 -44.80 -3.09 -1.93
CA SER A 104 -45.66 -2.15 -2.65
C SER A 104 -46.60 -2.87 -3.62
N VAL A 105 -47.80 -2.32 -3.81
CA VAL A 105 -48.73 -2.77 -4.85
C VAL A 105 -48.19 -2.55 -6.27
N THR A 106 -47.10 -1.81 -6.44
CA THR A 106 -46.40 -1.61 -7.72
C THR A 106 -45.15 -2.47 -7.86
N ALA A 107 -44.93 -3.45 -6.98
CA ALA A 107 -43.74 -4.30 -7.02
C ALA A 107 -43.64 -5.11 -8.31
N ASN A 108 -42.42 -5.44 -8.73
CA ASN A 108 -42.16 -6.42 -9.78
C ASN A 108 -41.80 -7.77 -9.18
N GLY A 109 -42.15 -8.86 -9.86
CA GLY A 109 -41.87 -10.21 -9.38
C GLY A 109 -42.52 -11.27 -10.25
N TYR A 110 -42.93 -12.36 -9.63
CA TYR A 110 -43.62 -13.47 -10.30
C TYR A 110 -45.01 -13.69 -9.72
N ALA A 111 -45.93 -14.13 -10.58
CA ALA A 111 -47.23 -14.66 -10.18
C ALA A 111 -47.32 -16.12 -10.60
N VAL A 112 -47.50 -17.01 -9.63
CA VAL A 112 -47.73 -18.44 -9.86
C VAL A 112 -49.22 -18.71 -9.85
N MET A 113 -49.76 -19.14 -10.99
CA MET A 113 -51.20 -19.31 -11.18
C MET A 113 -51.53 -20.72 -11.64
N ARG A 114 -52.52 -21.33 -10.98
CA ARG A 114 -53.07 -22.65 -11.33
C ARG A 114 -54.51 -22.48 -11.82
N ARG A 115 -54.79 -22.77 -13.10
CA ARG A 115 -56.11 -22.53 -13.73
C ARG A 115 -56.42 -23.53 -14.84
N TYR A 116 -57.65 -24.06 -14.90
CA TYR A 116 -58.16 -24.89 -16.03
C TYR A 116 -57.19 -25.97 -16.56
N GLY A 117 -56.51 -26.67 -15.67
CA GLY A 117 -55.55 -27.72 -16.04
C GLY A 117 -54.15 -27.24 -16.44
N THR A 118 -53.83 -25.95 -16.32
CA THR A 118 -52.46 -25.41 -16.45
C THR A 118 -51.93 -24.88 -15.13
N LEU A 119 -50.61 -24.91 -14.97
CA LEU A 119 -49.84 -24.20 -13.95
C LEU A 119 -48.84 -23.31 -14.70
N ASP A 120 -48.96 -22.00 -14.52
CA ASP A 120 -48.23 -21.00 -15.29
C ASP A 120 -47.50 -20.00 -14.38
N LEU A 121 -46.30 -19.61 -14.81
CA LEU A 121 -45.50 -18.54 -14.22
C LEU A 121 -45.64 -17.27 -15.08
N HIS A 122 -46.19 -16.23 -14.50
CA HIS A 122 -46.36 -14.94 -15.16
C HIS A 122 -45.47 -13.86 -14.53
N PRO A 123 -45.01 -12.86 -15.30
CA PRO A 123 -44.35 -11.71 -14.73
C PRO A 123 -45.38 -10.79 -14.05
N VAL A 124 -44.98 -10.23 -12.91
CA VAL A 124 -45.66 -9.08 -12.30
C VAL A 124 -44.82 -7.86 -12.62
N ILE A 125 -45.40 -6.88 -13.31
CA ILE A 125 -44.72 -5.66 -13.74
C ILE A 125 -45.54 -4.47 -13.26
N ASN A 126 -44.94 -3.61 -12.43
CA ASN A 126 -45.61 -2.46 -11.82
C ASN A 126 -46.94 -2.84 -11.15
N GLY A 127 -46.98 -3.96 -10.44
CA GLY A 127 -48.20 -4.44 -9.76
C GLY A 127 -49.20 -5.21 -10.61
N VAL A 128 -48.96 -5.32 -11.92
CA VAL A 128 -49.89 -5.99 -12.84
C VAL A 128 -49.32 -7.35 -13.23
N MET A 129 -50.09 -8.40 -13.01
CA MET A 129 -49.80 -9.72 -13.57
C MET A 129 -50.08 -9.71 -15.08
N ASP A 130 -49.02 -9.77 -15.89
CA ASP A 130 -49.16 -9.86 -17.34
C ASP A 130 -49.49 -11.29 -17.77
N ARG A 131 -50.77 -11.53 -18.04
CA ARG A 131 -51.25 -12.83 -18.52
C ARG A 131 -50.98 -13.11 -19.99
N ALA A 132 -50.65 -12.10 -20.80
CA ALA A 132 -50.30 -12.32 -22.20
C ALA A 132 -48.91 -12.98 -22.32
N THR A 133 -48.06 -12.76 -21.33
CA THR A 133 -46.73 -13.36 -21.23
C THR A 133 -46.74 -14.49 -20.21
N SER A 134 -46.85 -15.75 -20.65
CA SER A 134 -46.45 -16.89 -19.83
C SER A 134 -44.95 -17.08 -19.96
N LEU A 135 -44.20 -16.91 -18.85
CA LEU A 135 -42.76 -17.16 -18.85
C LEU A 135 -42.48 -18.65 -18.99
N PHE A 136 -43.22 -19.47 -18.22
CA PHE A 136 -43.07 -20.91 -18.18
C PHE A 136 -44.38 -21.57 -17.75
N SER A 137 -44.60 -22.79 -18.23
CA SER A 137 -45.76 -23.61 -17.88
C SER A 137 -45.30 -25.01 -17.49
N ALA A 138 -46.03 -25.63 -16.57
CA ALA A 138 -45.82 -27.03 -16.19
C ALA A 138 -47.14 -27.82 -16.27
N THR A 139 -47.03 -29.11 -16.56
CA THR A 139 -48.19 -30.02 -16.60
C THR A 139 -48.60 -30.39 -15.18
N PRO A 140 -49.79 -29.98 -14.70
CA PRO A 140 -50.23 -30.32 -13.35
C PRO A 140 -50.59 -31.80 -13.20
N THR A 141 -50.50 -32.31 -11.98
CA THR A 141 -50.85 -33.70 -11.63
C THR A 141 -52.07 -33.81 -10.74
N GLN A 142 -52.49 -32.71 -10.10
CA GLN A 142 -53.64 -32.64 -9.20
C GLN A 142 -54.86 -32.04 -9.90
N ALA A 143 -56.05 -32.33 -9.34
CA ALA A 143 -57.30 -31.70 -9.74
C ALA A 143 -57.23 -30.17 -9.56
N ASN A 144 -58.01 -29.43 -10.36
CA ASN A 144 -58.07 -27.98 -10.24
C ASN A 144 -58.51 -27.55 -8.83
N PRO A 145 -58.03 -26.41 -8.32
CA PRO A 145 -58.49 -25.88 -7.05
C PRO A 145 -60.00 -25.67 -7.05
N ALA A 146 -60.62 -25.95 -5.90
CA ALA A 146 -62.04 -25.74 -5.63
C ALA A 146 -62.20 -24.93 -4.33
N PRO A 147 -63.39 -24.38 -4.03
CA PRO A 147 -63.65 -23.71 -2.76
C PRO A 147 -63.18 -24.55 -1.57
N GLY A 148 -62.50 -23.92 -0.60
CA GLY A 148 -61.86 -24.60 0.53
C GLY A 148 -60.50 -25.26 0.25
N SER A 149 -60.01 -25.28 -0.99
CA SER A 149 -58.67 -25.83 -1.29
C SER A 149 -57.57 -24.88 -0.81
N THR A 150 -56.51 -25.43 -0.23
CA THR A 150 -55.29 -24.69 0.09
C THR A 150 -54.31 -24.81 -1.06
N ILE A 151 -53.85 -23.68 -1.60
CA ILE A 151 -52.73 -23.66 -2.53
C ILE A 151 -51.47 -23.17 -1.81
N LYS A 152 -50.32 -23.76 -2.15
CA LYS A 152 -49.03 -23.45 -1.51
C LYS A 152 -47.92 -23.46 -2.55
N VAL A 153 -47.00 -22.51 -2.44
CA VAL A 153 -45.79 -22.45 -3.24
C VAL A 153 -44.56 -22.39 -2.33
N ILE A 154 -43.58 -23.23 -2.64
CA ILE A 154 -42.26 -23.22 -2.02
C ILE A 154 -41.27 -22.67 -3.06
N PRO A 155 -40.83 -21.40 -2.93
CA PRO A 155 -39.84 -20.83 -3.83
C PRO A 155 -38.41 -21.25 -3.42
N SER A 156 -37.53 -21.47 -4.39
CA SER A 156 -36.10 -21.74 -4.16
C SER A 156 -35.23 -21.19 -5.29
N THR A 157 -33.94 -20.95 -4.99
CA THR A 157 -32.97 -20.44 -5.96
C THR A 157 -31.68 -21.25 -5.89
N ASP A 158 -31.15 -21.65 -7.04
CA ASP A 158 -29.83 -22.28 -7.16
C ASP A 158 -29.09 -21.76 -8.41
N ALA A 159 -28.01 -22.43 -8.83
CA ALA A 159 -27.28 -22.06 -10.04
C ALA A 159 -28.10 -22.22 -11.33
N GLY A 160 -29.12 -23.10 -11.31
CA GLY A 160 -30.00 -23.43 -12.43
C GLY A 160 -31.24 -22.54 -12.57
N GLY A 161 -31.57 -21.69 -11.60
CA GLY A 161 -32.63 -20.69 -11.73
C GLY A 161 -33.39 -20.36 -10.45
N HIS A 162 -34.51 -19.67 -10.63
CA HIS A 162 -35.58 -19.55 -9.63
C HIS A 162 -36.61 -20.65 -9.87
N HIS A 163 -37.04 -21.32 -8.82
CA HIS A 163 -37.95 -22.46 -8.89
C HIS A 163 -39.14 -22.27 -7.96
N PHE A 164 -40.30 -22.77 -8.38
CA PHE A 164 -41.55 -22.65 -7.64
C PHE A 164 -42.25 -24.01 -7.62
N ASP A 165 -42.11 -24.73 -6.50
CA ASP A 165 -42.80 -26.00 -6.28
C ASP A 165 -44.22 -25.70 -5.78
N PHE A 166 -45.24 -26.07 -6.57
CA PHE A 166 -46.65 -25.79 -6.30
C PHE A 166 -47.34 -27.02 -5.69
N TYR A 167 -48.22 -26.78 -4.72
CA TYR A 167 -48.96 -27.80 -3.99
C TYR A 167 -50.44 -27.42 -3.88
N ILE A 168 -51.32 -28.42 -3.94
CA ILE A 168 -52.75 -28.30 -3.61
C ILE A 168 -53.04 -29.23 -2.45
N ASN A 169 -53.62 -28.71 -1.37
CA ASN A 169 -53.93 -29.45 -0.14
C ASN A 169 -52.70 -30.24 0.39
N ASN A 170 -51.53 -29.60 0.35
CA ASN A 170 -50.22 -30.16 0.69
C ASN A 170 -49.72 -31.33 -0.20
N VAL A 171 -50.40 -31.66 -1.29
CA VAL A 171 -49.93 -32.62 -2.29
C VAL A 171 -49.22 -31.88 -3.42
N PHE A 172 -48.02 -32.34 -3.79
CA PHE A 172 -47.24 -31.73 -4.88
C PHE A 172 -47.99 -31.83 -6.20
N ASP A 173 -48.09 -30.70 -6.91
CA ASP A 173 -48.78 -30.60 -8.19
C ASP A 173 -47.78 -30.58 -9.35
N ALA A 174 -46.90 -29.58 -9.38
CA ALA A 174 -45.82 -29.44 -10.37
C ALA A 174 -44.80 -28.35 -9.94
N ARG A 175 -43.66 -28.28 -10.65
CA ARG A 175 -42.60 -27.28 -10.47
C ARG A 175 -42.49 -26.37 -11.68
N LEU A 176 -42.41 -25.06 -11.44
CA LEU A 176 -42.05 -24.04 -12.44
C LEU A 176 -40.60 -23.62 -12.25
N THR A 177 -39.90 -23.23 -13.32
CA THR A 177 -38.49 -22.80 -13.25
C THR A 177 -38.23 -21.66 -14.23
N ASP A 178 -37.68 -20.55 -13.73
CA ASP A 178 -37.06 -19.50 -14.53
C ASP A 178 -35.54 -19.54 -14.40
N ALA A 179 -34.89 -20.20 -15.36
CA ALA A 179 -33.44 -20.31 -15.41
C ALA A 179 -32.72 -18.96 -15.54
N ALA A 180 -33.40 -17.95 -16.10
CA ALA A 180 -32.82 -16.63 -16.33
C ALA A 180 -32.91 -15.71 -15.11
N LYS A 181 -33.65 -16.09 -14.05
CA LYS A 181 -33.87 -15.27 -12.85
C LYS A 181 -34.27 -13.84 -13.21
N ARG A 182 -35.30 -13.67 -14.04
CA ARG A 182 -35.69 -12.35 -14.58
C ARG A 182 -36.09 -11.34 -13.51
N TYR A 183 -36.67 -11.80 -12.40
CA TYR A 183 -37.07 -10.98 -11.26
C TYR A 183 -36.58 -11.61 -9.95
N GLY A 184 -36.76 -10.92 -8.81
CA GLY A 184 -36.42 -11.49 -7.51
C GLY A 184 -34.93 -11.50 -7.15
N ASN A 185 -34.12 -10.59 -7.72
CA ASN A 185 -32.67 -10.56 -7.52
C ASN A 185 -32.22 -9.51 -6.49
N VAL A 186 -33.13 -9.06 -5.63
CA VAL A 186 -32.83 -8.17 -4.51
C VAL A 186 -32.69 -8.97 -3.22
N SER A 187 -32.02 -8.41 -2.22
CA SER A 187 -31.74 -9.08 -0.94
C SER A 187 -32.96 -9.26 -0.04
N THR A 188 -34.02 -8.48 -0.27
CA THR A 188 -35.25 -8.50 0.52
C THR A 188 -36.44 -8.66 -0.42
N LEU A 189 -37.12 -9.80 -0.32
CA LEU A 189 -38.20 -10.19 -1.21
C LEU A 189 -39.52 -10.32 -0.44
N TYR A 190 -40.62 -9.99 -1.10
CA TYR A 190 -41.96 -10.06 -0.51
C TYR A 190 -42.84 -11.05 -1.24
N SER A 191 -43.99 -11.34 -0.64
CA SER A 191 -45.02 -12.19 -1.23
C SER A 191 -46.40 -11.61 -1.01
N GLY A 192 -47.37 -12.10 -1.76
CA GLY A 192 -48.73 -11.60 -1.71
C GLY A 192 -49.68 -12.45 -2.53
N VAL A 193 -50.83 -11.85 -2.83
CA VAL A 193 -51.89 -12.46 -3.62
C VAL A 193 -52.32 -11.52 -4.73
N ILE A 194 -52.72 -12.10 -5.86
CA ILE A 194 -53.37 -11.41 -6.97
C ILE A 194 -54.69 -12.13 -7.23
N LEU A 195 -55.79 -11.43 -7.07
CA LEU A 195 -57.15 -11.94 -7.27
C LEU A 195 -57.76 -11.23 -8.47
N TYR A 196 -58.38 -11.98 -9.37
CA TYR A 196 -59.05 -11.38 -10.53
C TYR A 196 -60.29 -10.60 -10.09
N GLY A 197 -60.46 -9.37 -10.57
CA GLY A 197 -61.64 -8.56 -10.29
C GLY A 197 -62.91 -9.13 -10.94
N SER A 198 -64.08 -8.75 -10.41
CA SER A 198 -65.40 -9.22 -10.85
C SER A 198 -65.60 -10.74 -10.73
N ARG A 199 -65.01 -11.37 -9.71
CA ARG A 199 -65.13 -12.80 -9.41
C ARG A 199 -65.47 -13.03 -7.93
N THR A 200 -66.01 -14.22 -7.65
CA THR A 200 -66.26 -14.71 -6.29
C THR A 200 -65.07 -15.58 -5.87
N ASN A 201 -63.98 -14.96 -5.45
CA ASN A 201 -62.67 -15.62 -5.23
C ASN A 201 -62.04 -15.27 -3.88
N ASN A 202 -62.85 -15.21 -2.82
CA ASN A 202 -62.35 -14.82 -1.51
C ASN A 202 -61.33 -15.83 -0.96
N ILE A 203 -60.39 -15.34 -0.15
CA ILE A 203 -59.39 -16.13 0.56
C ILE A 203 -59.73 -16.14 2.06
N ASP A 204 -59.79 -17.33 2.65
CA ASP A 204 -60.07 -17.56 4.07
C ASP A 204 -58.87 -17.29 4.97
N ASN A 205 -57.67 -17.71 4.54
CA ASN A 205 -56.45 -17.47 5.29
C ASN A 205 -55.25 -17.36 4.35
N PHE A 206 -54.24 -16.61 4.79
CA PHE A 206 -52.95 -16.46 4.14
C PHE A 206 -51.85 -16.86 5.12
N THR A 207 -50.91 -17.68 4.67
CA THR A 207 -49.86 -18.26 5.51
C THR A 207 -48.50 -18.06 4.87
N VAL A 208 -47.56 -17.54 5.65
CA VAL A 208 -46.17 -17.34 5.22
C VAL A 208 -45.24 -18.02 6.21
N THR A 209 -44.26 -18.76 5.69
CA THR A 209 -43.20 -19.40 6.47
C THR A 209 -41.86 -18.76 6.15
N MET A 210 -41.01 -18.62 7.17
CA MET A 210 -39.67 -18.04 7.09
C MET A 210 -38.63 -18.98 7.68
N SER A 211 -37.39 -18.87 7.20
CA SER A 211 -36.25 -19.44 7.92
C SER A 211 -35.92 -18.59 9.14
N THR A 212 -35.87 -19.18 10.32
CA THR A 212 -35.27 -18.55 11.52
C THR A 212 -33.83 -18.99 11.72
N THR A 213 -33.26 -19.73 10.76
CA THR A 213 -31.89 -20.22 10.84
C THR A 213 -30.92 -19.10 10.46
N SER A 214 -30.08 -18.71 11.40
CA SER A 214 -28.94 -17.82 11.15
C SER A 214 -27.89 -18.53 10.29
N THR A 215 -27.27 -17.81 9.34
CA THR A 215 -26.20 -18.36 8.49
C THR A 215 -25.02 -17.39 8.37
N LEU A 216 -23.85 -17.95 8.11
CA LEU A 216 -22.63 -17.26 7.70
C LEU A 216 -22.12 -17.92 6.41
N THR A 217 -21.42 -17.18 5.56
CA THR A 217 -20.78 -17.73 4.35
C THR A 217 -19.48 -16.99 4.07
N VAL A 218 -18.35 -17.69 4.09
CA VAL A 218 -17.03 -17.16 3.75
C VAL A 218 -16.97 -16.89 2.25
N THR A 219 -16.57 -15.68 1.87
CA THR A 219 -16.47 -15.27 0.47
C THR A 219 -15.03 -15.02 0.02
N SER A 220 -14.10 -14.70 0.92
CA SER A 220 -12.65 -14.67 0.63
C SER A 220 -11.82 -14.83 1.92
N PRO A 221 -10.70 -15.58 1.88
CA PRO A 221 -10.30 -16.46 0.79
C PRO A 221 -11.26 -17.65 0.68
N ASN A 222 -11.58 -18.08 -0.52
CA ASN A 222 -12.55 -19.16 -0.77
C ASN A 222 -12.00 -20.30 -1.62
N GLY A 223 -10.73 -20.21 -2.06
CA GLY A 223 -10.03 -21.25 -2.79
C GLY A 223 -9.07 -20.75 -3.86
N GLY A 224 -7.86 -21.30 -3.88
CA GLY A 224 -6.86 -21.07 -4.92
C GLY A 224 -6.03 -19.80 -4.76
N GLU A 225 -6.36 -18.91 -3.82
CA GLU A 225 -5.58 -17.71 -3.55
C GLU A 225 -4.20 -18.06 -2.98
N THR A 226 -3.22 -17.19 -3.22
CA THR A 226 -1.90 -17.25 -2.57
C THR A 226 -1.63 -15.91 -1.89
N TRP A 227 -1.53 -15.95 -0.56
CA TRP A 227 -1.23 -14.78 0.27
C TRP A 227 0.13 -14.98 0.91
N TYR A 228 1.00 -13.98 0.85
CA TYR A 228 2.35 -14.11 1.39
C TYR A 228 2.38 -13.70 2.86
N ALA A 229 3.19 -14.37 3.67
CA ALA A 229 3.33 -13.96 5.07
C ALA A 229 3.72 -12.47 5.17
N GLY A 230 3.14 -11.76 6.13
CA GLY A 230 3.31 -10.33 6.36
C GLY A 230 2.57 -9.39 5.40
N SER A 231 1.91 -9.91 4.36
CA SER A 231 1.01 -9.10 3.52
C SER A 231 -0.32 -8.79 4.23
N HIS A 232 -1.02 -7.75 3.76
CA HIS A 232 -2.35 -7.35 4.22
C HIS A 232 -3.42 -7.81 3.24
N HIS A 233 -4.43 -8.54 3.73
CA HIS A 233 -5.54 -9.02 2.93
C HIS A 233 -6.86 -8.95 3.72
N ASN A 234 -7.96 -8.66 3.03
CA ASN A 234 -9.29 -8.72 3.63
C ASN A 234 -9.84 -10.14 3.61
N ILE A 235 -10.26 -10.63 4.77
CA ILE A 235 -11.13 -11.79 4.91
C ILE A 235 -12.58 -11.29 4.82
N THR A 236 -13.40 -11.86 3.94
CA THR A 236 -14.77 -11.40 3.69
C THR A 236 -15.81 -12.50 3.84
N TRP A 237 -17.03 -12.13 4.22
CA TRP A 237 -18.16 -13.05 4.39
C TRP A 237 -19.53 -12.37 4.24
N THR A 238 -20.57 -13.17 4.11
CA THR A 238 -21.98 -12.75 4.18
C THR A 238 -22.71 -13.44 5.33
N SER A 239 -23.78 -12.84 5.83
CA SER A 239 -24.59 -13.39 6.93
C SER A 239 -26.09 -13.19 6.72
N THR A 240 -26.92 -14.14 7.13
CA THR A 240 -28.39 -14.02 7.13
C THR A 240 -28.93 -14.23 8.54
N ASN A 241 -29.86 -13.39 9.00
CA ASN A 241 -30.48 -13.47 10.32
C ASN A 241 -29.46 -13.60 11.47
N PHE A 242 -28.29 -12.96 11.33
CA PHE A 242 -27.21 -13.00 12.31
C PHE A 242 -26.56 -11.63 12.45
N THR A 243 -26.64 -11.05 13.64
CA THR A 243 -26.16 -9.69 13.94
C THR A 243 -25.10 -9.65 15.04
N ASP A 244 -24.84 -10.77 15.70
CA ASP A 244 -23.82 -10.85 16.75
C ASP A 244 -22.40 -10.80 16.14
N ASN A 245 -21.39 -10.62 16.99
CA ASN A 245 -19.99 -10.66 16.58
C ASN A 245 -19.58 -12.04 16.03
N VAL A 246 -18.54 -12.05 15.19
CA VAL A 246 -17.94 -13.26 14.63
C VAL A 246 -16.54 -13.51 15.18
N ALA A 247 -16.17 -14.78 15.25
CA ALA A 247 -14.79 -15.24 15.43
C ALA A 247 -14.23 -15.71 14.08
N ILE A 248 -12.94 -15.45 13.84
CA ILE A 248 -12.22 -15.80 12.61
C ILE A 248 -11.02 -16.66 13.00
N GLU A 249 -10.94 -17.85 12.43
CA GLU A 249 -9.91 -18.84 12.72
C GLU A 249 -9.30 -19.38 11.43
N LEU A 250 -8.02 -19.73 11.51
CA LEU A 250 -7.24 -20.31 10.44
C LEU A 250 -6.93 -21.78 10.74
N SER A 251 -7.13 -22.60 9.72
CA SER A 251 -6.61 -23.95 9.61
C SER A 251 -5.41 -23.96 8.67
N THR A 252 -4.41 -24.80 8.98
CA THR A 252 -3.26 -25.07 8.10
C THR A 252 -3.19 -26.55 7.67
N ASP A 253 -4.23 -27.33 7.97
CA ASP A 253 -4.32 -28.78 7.78
C ASP A 253 -5.59 -29.19 6.98
N GLY A 254 -6.00 -28.32 6.06
CA GLY A 254 -7.12 -28.58 5.15
C GLY A 254 -8.50 -28.48 5.79
N GLY A 255 -8.62 -27.83 6.95
CA GLY A 255 -9.86 -27.70 7.72
C GLY A 255 -10.08 -28.79 8.77
N SER A 256 -9.07 -29.63 9.03
CA SER A 256 -9.16 -30.68 10.06
C SER A 256 -9.17 -30.07 11.47
N THR A 257 -8.31 -29.06 11.70
CA THR A 257 -8.26 -28.26 12.92
C THR A 257 -8.14 -26.77 12.61
N PHE A 258 -8.66 -25.94 13.51
CA PHE A 258 -8.60 -24.47 13.44
C PHE A 258 -7.94 -23.95 14.71
N SER A 259 -6.64 -24.20 14.83
CA SER A 259 -5.87 -23.92 16.05
C SER A 259 -5.39 -22.47 16.16
N THR A 260 -5.41 -21.72 15.05
CA THR A 260 -4.97 -20.33 15.01
C THR A 260 -6.18 -19.40 15.03
N VAL A 261 -6.34 -18.64 16.10
CA VAL A 261 -7.35 -17.58 16.18
C VAL A 261 -6.79 -16.31 15.54
N ILE A 262 -7.37 -15.88 14.42
CA ILE A 262 -7.04 -14.61 13.78
C ILE A 262 -7.70 -13.46 14.56
N ALA A 263 -9.00 -13.62 14.85
CA ALA A 263 -9.76 -12.65 15.64
C ALA A 263 -10.83 -13.37 16.47
N ALA A 264 -10.84 -13.18 17.79
CA ALA A 264 -11.73 -13.93 18.68
C ALA A 264 -13.17 -13.39 18.72
N SER A 265 -13.36 -12.09 18.51
CA SER A 265 -14.68 -11.44 18.49
C SER A 265 -14.59 -10.09 17.81
N VAL A 266 -15.13 -9.99 16.59
CA VAL A 266 -15.19 -8.74 15.81
C VAL A 266 -16.62 -8.46 15.35
N PRO A 267 -17.00 -7.18 15.17
CA PRO A 267 -18.30 -6.83 14.62
C PRO A 267 -18.59 -7.53 13.29
N ASN A 268 -19.83 -7.98 13.09
CA ASN A 268 -20.26 -8.61 11.85
C ASN A 268 -20.47 -7.56 10.73
N THR A 269 -19.37 -7.04 10.18
CA THR A 269 -19.36 -6.05 9.09
C THR A 269 -19.16 -6.66 7.70
N GLY A 270 -18.96 -7.98 7.61
CA GLY A 270 -18.69 -8.71 6.37
C GLY A 270 -17.25 -8.64 5.88
N THR A 271 -16.34 -7.98 6.61
CA THR A 271 -14.91 -7.87 6.24
C THR A 271 -14.00 -7.69 7.46
N TYR A 272 -12.76 -8.19 7.37
CA TYR A 272 -11.71 -8.02 8.36
C TYR A 272 -10.33 -7.90 7.69
N ASP A 273 -9.58 -6.83 7.97
CA ASP A 273 -8.21 -6.64 7.47
C ASP A 273 -7.23 -7.49 8.28
N TRP A 274 -6.62 -8.48 7.61
CA TRP A 274 -5.72 -9.44 8.22
C TRP A 274 -4.29 -9.25 7.72
N THR A 275 -3.37 -9.00 8.66
CA THR A 275 -1.93 -9.18 8.44
C THR A 275 -1.59 -10.66 8.54
N VAL A 276 -1.22 -11.27 7.42
CA VAL A 276 -0.96 -12.71 7.31
C VAL A 276 0.20 -13.11 8.22
N THR A 277 -0.05 -14.02 9.16
CA THR A 277 0.95 -14.46 10.14
C THR A 277 2.07 -15.30 9.51
N THR A 278 3.27 -15.26 10.10
CA THR A 278 4.38 -16.15 9.72
C THR A 278 4.26 -17.52 10.37
N PHE A 279 4.82 -18.54 9.71
CA PHE A 279 4.88 -19.91 10.18
C PHE A 279 6.32 -20.42 10.13
N PRO A 280 6.74 -21.35 11.02
CA PRO A 280 8.08 -21.93 10.98
C PRO A 280 8.39 -22.68 9.67
N THR A 281 7.36 -23.17 8.98
CA THR A 281 7.47 -23.83 7.69
C THR A 281 6.46 -23.26 6.70
N LEU A 282 6.96 -22.73 5.59
CA LEU A 282 6.21 -22.19 4.47
C LEU A 282 6.69 -22.85 3.15
N PRO A 283 5.86 -22.93 2.10
CA PRO A 283 4.46 -22.50 2.06
C PRO A 283 3.51 -23.46 2.81
N LYS A 284 2.39 -22.94 3.31
CA LYS A 284 1.24 -23.75 3.77
C LYS A 284 0.20 -23.77 2.64
N THR A 285 0.11 -24.86 1.90
CA THR A 285 -0.80 -24.98 0.74
C THR A 285 -2.21 -25.46 1.11
N SER A 286 -2.42 -25.84 2.37
CA SER A 286 -3.67 -26.44 2.85
C SER A 286 -4.42 -25.54 3.84
N CYS A 287 -4.46 -24.23 3.58
CA CYS A 287 -5.10 -23.29 4.49
C CYS A 287 -6.62 -23.19 4.25
N ARG A 288 -7.38 -23.04 5.33
CA ARG A 288 -8.83 -22.77 5.32
C ARG A 288 -9.16 -21.71 6.35
N ILE A 289 -10.11 -20.82 6.05
CA ILE A 289 -10.68 -19.88 7.01
C ILE A 289 -12.01 -20.42 7.53
N ARG A 290 -12.22 -20.33 8.84
CA ARG A 290 -13.51 -20.53 9.49
C ARG A 290 -13.98 -19.23 10.08
N ILE A 291 -15.26 -18.93 9.87
CA ILE A 291 -15.96 -17.85 10.54
C ILE A 291 -17.13 -18.45 11.30
N SER A 292 -17.27 -18.11 12.58
CA SER A 292 -18.39 -18.55 13.41
C SER A 292 -18.94 -17.40 14.25
N SER A 293 -20.09 -17.59 14.88
CA SER A 293 -20.47 -16.73 15.99
C SER A 293 -19.34 -16.69 17.04
N ALA A 294 -19.11 -15.52 17.63
CA ALA A 294 -18.08 -15.33 18.66
C ALA A 294 -18.54 -15.83 20.03
N THR A 295 -19.86 -15.90 20.25
CA THR A 295 -20.47 -16.29 21.53
C THR A 295 -20.99 -17.72 21.49
N ASN A 296 -21.40 -18.20 20.32
CA ASN A 296 -21.88 -19.54 20.06
C ASN A 296 -21.09 -20.16 18.90
N THR A 297 -20.98 -21.48 18.81
CA THR A 297 -20.27 -22.10 17.67
C THR A 297 -21.10 -22.16 16.38
N THR A 298 -22.34 -21.67 16.43
CA THR A 298 -23.28 -21.59 15.31
C THR A 298 -23.95 -20.19 15.27
N PRO A 299 -24.21 -19.61 14.08
CA PRO A 299 -23.83 -20.12 12.76
C PRO A 299 -22.31 -20.17 12.57
N ARG A 300 -21.88 -21.01 11.63
CA ARG A 300 -20.47 -21.12 11.22
C ARG A 300 -20.37 -21.52 9.77
N ASP A 301 -19.29 -21.10 9.14
CA ASP A 301 -18.92 -21.53 7.80
C ASP A 301 -17.41 -21.65 7.64
N VAL A 302 -16.98 -22.40 6.64
CA VAL A 302 -15.57 -22.64 6.30
C VAL A 302 -15.39 -22.37 4.81
N SER A 303 -14.29 -21.72 4.44
CA SER A 303 -13.93 -21.50 3.03
C SER A 303 -13.99 -22.80 2.21
N ASN A 304 -14.57 -22.73 1.01
CA ASN A 304 -14.88 -23.88 0.17
C ASN A 304 -13.64 -24.71 -0.18
N ASN A 305 -12.53 -24.05 -0.53
CA ASN A 305 -11.30 -24.70 -0.99
C ASN A 305 -10.05 -24.18 -0.29
N ASN A 306 -8.91 -24.88 -0.49
CA ASN A 306 -7.62 -24.50 0.09
C ASN A 306 -7.16 -23.18 -0.53
N PHE A 307 -6.61 -22.30 0.29
CA PHE A 307 -5.71 -21.23 -0.16
C PHE A 307 -4.28 -21.53 0.33
N THR A 308 -3.30 -20.81 -0.23
CA THR A 308 -1.88 -20.96 0.11
C THR A 308 -1.38 -19.76 0.88
N ILE A 309 -0.72 -19.99 2.02
CA ILE A 309 0.14 -19.00 2.66
C ILE A 309 1.58 -19.24 2.18
N GLY A 310 2.09 -18.32 1.35
CA GLY A 310 3.40 -18.38 0.74
C GLY A 310 4.51 -17.79 1.60
N GLN A 311 5.76 -18.13 1.27
CA GLN A 311 6.94 -17.50 1.87
C GLN A 311 7.07 -16.06 1.38
N ALA A 312 7.15 -15.12 2.32
CA ALA A 312 7.45 -13.72 2.02
C ALA A 312 8.83 -13.58 1.39
N GLN A 313 9.02 -12.61 0.50
CA GLN A 313 10.37 -12.24 0.09
C GLN A 313 10.94 -11.30 1.15
N ILE A 314 12.13 -11.61 1.66
CA ILE A 314 12.85 -10.86 2.69
C ILE A 314 13.71 -9.78 2.03
N PRO A 315 13.94 -8.64 2.68
CA PRO A 315 14.71 -7.58 2.04
C PRO A 315 16.16 -8.05 1.86
N THR A 316 16.86 -7.51 0.87
CA THR A 316 18.30 -7.66 0.71
C THR A 316 18.92 -6.27 0.64
N VAL A 317 19.71 -5.88 1.63
CA VAL A 317 20.42 -4.61 1.69
C VAL A 317 21.51 -4.62 0.61
N THR A 318 21.43 -3.67 -0.32
CA THR A 318 22.38 -3.58 -1.45
C THR A 318 23.37 -2.43 -1.29
N ALA A 319 23.04 -1.40 -0.50
CA ALA A 319 24.00 -0.37 -0.10
C ALA A 319 23.56 0.29 1.22
N PRO A 320 24.48 0.56 2.17
CA PRO A 320 25.85 0.06 2.16
C PRO A 320 25.81 -1.47 2.35
N ASN A 321 26.70 -2.23 1.70
CA ASN A 321 26.78 -3.69 1.87
C ASN A 321 28.18 -4.18 2.31
N GLY A 322 29.16 -3.30 2.44
CA GLY A 322 30.48 -3.65 2.95
C GLY A 322 31.62 -2.78 2.43
N GLY A 323 32.44 -2.27 3.34
CA GLY A 323 33.67 -1.55 3.04
C GLY A 323 33.47 -0.09 2.59
N GLU A 324 32.24 0.39 2.45
CA GLU A 324 31.99 1.78 2.09
C GLU A 324 32.48 2.74 3.17
N ILE A 325 32.89 3.93 2.73
CA ILE A 325 33.24 5.04 3.61
C ILE A 325 32.21 6.15 3.39
N TRP A 326 31.31 6.30 4.36
CA TRP A 326 30.27 7.32 4.34
C TRP A 326 30.71 8.52 5.17
N ILE A 327 30.66 9.70 4.56
CA ILE A 327 31.08 10.94 5.21
C ILE A 327 29.93 11.49 6.04
N ALA A 328 30.19 11.78 7.32
CA ALA A 328 29.20 12.38 8.20
C ALA A 328 28.63 13.70 7.66
N ASN A 329 27.35 13.94 7.94
CA ASN A 329 26.55 15.09 7.49
C ASN A 329 26.39 15.18 5.97
N THR A 330 26.55 14.07 5.24
CA THR A 330 26.24 13.99 3.81
C THR A 330 25.02 13.10 3.58
N ALA A 331 24.23 13.42 2.55
CA ALA A 331 23.14 12.58 2.11
C ALA A 331 23.71 11.36 1.35
N ARG A 332 23.27 10.16 1.73
CA ARG A 332 23.63 8.89 1.11
C ARG A 332 22.41 8.01 0.95
N ASN A 333 22.36 7.29 -0.16
CA ASN A 333 21.26 6.38 -0.42
C ASN A 333 21.54 5.02 0.23
N ILE A 334 20.63 4.63 1.12
CA ILE A 334 20.46 3.24 1.53
C ILE A 334 19.60 2.56 0.47
N THR A 335 20.01 1.41 -0.04
CA THR A 335 19.27 0.68 -1.08
C THR A 335 19.04 -0.77 -0.67
N TRP A 336 17.92 -1.33 -1.13
CA TRP A 336 17.55 -2.72 -0.88
C TRP A 336 16.71 -3.29 -2.02
N SER A 337 16.54 -4.61 -2.03
CA SER A 337 15.71 -5.32 -3.02
C SER A 337 14.95 -6.49 -2.40
N GLY A 338 14.06 -7.13 -3.17
CA GLY A 338 13.50 -8.44 -2.83
C GLY A 338 12.44 -8.46 -1.73
N PHE A 339 11.68 -7.38 -1.49
CA PHE A 339 10.80 -7.32 -0.33
C PHE A 339 9.31 -7.26 -0.68
N THR A 340 8.46 -8.08 -0.03
CA THR A 340 7.02 -8.15 -0.32
C THR A 340 6.15 -7.14 0.43
N SER A 341 6.64 -6.56 1.52
CA SER A 341 5.85 -5.59 2.31
C SER A 341 5.72 -4.26 1.57
N ALA A 342 4.59 -3.57 1.75
CA ALA A 342 4.37 -2.26 1.12
C ALA A 342 5.32 -1.18 1.65
N ASN A 343 5.65 -1.25 2.94
CA ASN A 343 6.57 -0.33 3.60
C ASN A 343 7.70 -1.08 4.32
N VAL A 344 8.82 -0.39 4.52
CA VAL A 344 9.99 -0.87 5.26
C VAL A 344 10.31 0.02 6.46
N ARG A 345 10.96 -0.56 7.46
CA ARG A 345 11.61 0.13 8.58
C ARG A 345 13.13 0.02 8.40
N ILE A 346 13.84 1.12 8.62
CA ILE A 346 15.30 1.18 8.45
C ILE A 346 15.94 1.63 9.75
N ARG A 347 16.93 0.86 10.22
CA ARG A 347 17.66 1.10 11.46
C ARG A 347 19.17 1.07 11.23
N TYR A 348 19.93 1.73 12.08
CA TYR A 348 21.39 1.69 12.09
C TYR A 348 21.96 1.49 13.50
N ARG A 349 23.21 1.04 13.57
CA ARG A 349 24.03 1.04 14.79
C ARG A 349 25.48 1.29 14.42
N ILE A 350 26.24 1.89 15.33
CA ILE A 350 27.66 2.25 15.09
C ILE A 350 28.65 1.23 15.68
N ARG A 351 28.17 0.32 16.55
CA ARG A 351 28.90 -0.84 17.08
C ARG A 351 27.91 -1.98 17.30
N ASP A 352 28.40 -3.22 17.28
CA ASP A 352 27.51 -4.40 17.44
C ASP A 352 26.81 -4.45 18.80
N ILE A 353 27.45 -3.92 19.84
CA ILE A 353 26.89 -3.89 21.19
C ILE A 353 25.85 -2.78 21.39
N ASP A 354 25.79 -1.81 20.47
CA ASP A 354 24.83 -0.72 20.57
C ASP A 354 23.43 -1.20 20.14
N PRO A 355 22.36 -0.70 20.79
CA PRO A 355 21.01 -0.95 20.32
C PRO A 355 20.82 -0.33 18.93
N TRP A 356 19.92 -0.93 18.15
CA TRP A 356 19.49 -0.37 16.87
C TRP A 356 18.77 0.96 17.08
N THR A 357 19.15 1.97 16.30
CA THR A 357 18.53 3.30 16.26
C THR A 357 17.72 3.45 14.97
N ASP A 358 16.50 3.98 15.06
CA ASP A 358 15.65 4.22 13.88
C ASP A 358 16.23 5.33 13.01
N ILE A 359 16.41 5.02 11.72
CA ILE A 359 16.53 6.03 10.66
C ILE A 359 15.11 6.45 10.25
N THR A 360 14.25 5.48 9.98
CA THR A 360 12.81 5.67 9.75
C THR A 360 12.04 4.45 10.22
N SER A 361 10.88 4.68 10.86
CA SER A 361 9.98 3.62 11.32
C SER A 361 9.05 3.08 10.23
N SER A 362 8.87 3.82 9.12
CA SER A 362 8.02 3.43 7.99
C SER A 362 8.33 4.31 6.77
N THR A 363 8.69 3.70 5.64
CA THR A 363 8.84 4.34 4.34
C THR A 363 8.34 3.38 3.25
N PRO A 364 7.80 3.87 2.10
CA PRO A 364 7.45 3.00 0.98
C PRO A 364 8.61 2.08 0.58
N ASN A 365 8.28 0.86 0.18
CA ASN A 365 9.24 -0.12 -0.31
C ASN A 365 9.55 0.11 -1.80
N ASP A 366 10.25 1.20 -2.10
CA ASP A 366 10.69 1.61 -3.45
C ASP A 366 12.18 1.30 -3.74
N GLY A 367 12.85 0.62 -2.79
CA GLY A 367 14.22 0.13 -2.93
C GLY A 367 15.30 1.17 -2.61
N ILE A 368 14.93 2.38 -2.17
CA ILE A 368 15.88 3.46 -1.91
C ILE A 368 15.42 4.41 -0.79
N TYR A 369 16.35 4.84 0.06
CA TYR A 369 16.10 5.85 1.08
C TYR A 369 17.29 6.78 1.22
N GLU A 370 17.07 8.08 1.07
CA GLU A 370 18.10 9.09 1.28
C GLU A 370 18.29 9.36 2.78
N TRP A 371 19.46 9.02 3.31
CA TRP A 371 19.83 9.20 4.70
C TRP A 371 20.92 10.25 4.86
N THR A 372 20.67 11.24 5.73
CA THR A 372 21.71 12.15 6.22
C THR A 372 22.54 11.43 7.29
N VAL A 373 23.76 11.02 6.92
CA VAL A 373 24.65 10.23 7.79
C VAL A 373 24.99 11.03 9.06
N PRO A 374 24.76 10.50 10.28
CA PRO A 374 25.02 11.22 11.51
C PRO A 374 26.52 11.40 11.76
N ALA A 375 26.89 12.44 12.52
CA ALA A 375 28.25 12.69 12.97
C ALA A 375 28.70 11.73 14.09
N GLN A 376 28.64 10.42 13.84
CA GLN A 376 29.03 9.35 14.74
C GLN A 376 30.07 8.45 14.07
N PHE A 377 31.35 8.77 14.28
CA PHE A 377 32.45 8.14 13.55
C PHE A 377 32.72 6.70 14.01
N THR A 378 32.81 5.76 13.07
CA THR A 378 33.04 4.33 13.33
C THR A 378 33.54 3.59 12.09
N GLU A 379 34.11 2.41 12.29
CA GLU A 379 34.46 1.45 11.22
C GLU A 379 33.54 0.22 11.20
N THR A 380 32.62 0.12 12.16
CA THR A 380 31.79 -1.06 12.40
C THR A 380 30.30 -0.76 12.30
N ALA A 381 29.92 0.20 11.45
CA ALA A 381 28.51 0.54 11.29
C ALA A 381 27.75 -0.59 10.57
N LYS A 382 26.49 -0.77 10.99
CA LYS A 382 25.51 -1.68 10.37
C LYS A 382 24.20 -0.93 10.08
N ILE A 383 23.58 -1.26 8.96
CA ILE A 383 22.22 -0.93 8.56
C ILE A 383 21.38 -2.20 8.63
N LYS A 384 20.12 -2.07 9.04
CA LYS A 384 19.11 -3.12 9.00
C LYS A 384 17.85 -2.64 8.33
N VAL A 385 17.32 -3.43 7.42
CA VAL A 385 16.04 -3.22 6.75
C VAL A 385 15.08 -4.34 7.16
N SER A 386 13.89 -3.98 7.61
CA SER A 386 12.86 -4.92 8.06
C SER A 386 11.46 -4.46 7.64
N ASP A 387 10.43 -5.28 7.86
CA ASP A 387 9.05 -4.81 7.75
C ASP A 387 8.72 -3.91 8.94
N THR A 388 7.63 -3.15 8.82
CA THR A 388 7.19 -2.22 9.87
C THR A 388 6.62 -2.90 11.10
N ALA A 389 6.12 -4.15 10.97
CA ALA A 389 5.59 -4.94 12.07
C ALA A 389 6.66 -5.86 12.71
N GLU A 390 7.85 -5.94 12.11
CA GLU A 390 8.96 -6.83 12.48
C GLU A 390 8.53 -8.30 12.61
N ILE A 391 7.62 -8.72 11.72
CA ILE A 391 7.14 -10.11 11.68
C ILE A 391 7.90 -10.96 10.67
N LEU A 392 8.55 -10.34 9.68
CA LEU A 392 9.39 -11.00 8.70
C LEU A 392 10.85 -10.99 9.16
N GLU A 393 11.65 -11.89 8.58
CA GLU A 393 13.10 -11.79 8.73
C GLU A 393 13.59 -10.47 8.12
N SER A 394 14.45 -9.79 8.87
CA SER A 394 15.14 -8.59 8.42
C SER A 394 16.45 -8.95 7.74
N ASP A 395 17.01 -8.02 6.98
CA ASP A 395 18.37 -8.14 6.46
C ASP A 395 19.26 -7.00 6.95
N GLU A 396 20.55 -7.30 7.06
CA GLU A 396 21.60 -6.37 7.43
C GLU A 396 22.64 -6.31 6.32
N ASN A 397 23.37 -5.21 6.19
CA ASN A 397 24.53 -5.17 5.31
C ASN A 397 25.53 -6.27 5.64
N ASP A 398 26.08 -6.96 4.64
CA ASP A 398 26.90 -8.16 4.81
C ASP A 398 28.16 -7.90 5.64
N ALA A 399 28.92 -6.87 5.28
CA ALA A 399 30.12 -6.44 5.99
C ALA A 399 30.00 -4.99 6.49
N TYR A 400 30.80 -4.61 7.49
CA TYR A 400 30.75 -3.25 8.04
C TYR A 400 31.04 -2.19 6.98
N PHE A 401 30.37 -1.05 7.11
CA PHE A 401 30.78 0.20 6.49
C PHE A 401 31.32 1.15 7.57
N SER A 402 32.06 2.16 7.15
CA SER A 402 32.61 3.17 8.04
C SER A 402 31.87 4.49 7.90
N ILE A 403 31.68 5.16 9.03
CA ILE A 403 31.27 6.56 9.08
C ILE A 403 32.52 7.36 9.43
N SER A 404 32.99 8.17 8.49
CA SER A 404 34.23 8.93 8.60
C SER A 404 33.96 10.43 8.63
N ALA A 405 34.93 11.17 9.17
CA ALA A 405 34.89 12.61 9.18
C ALA A 405 35.35 13.20 7.84
N TYR A 406 34.90 14.41 7.56
CA TYR A 406 35.30 15.17 6.39
C TYR A 406 36.59 15.97 6.63
N ALA A 407 37.57 15.82 5.73
CA ALA A 407 38.71 16.73 5.60
C ALA A 407 39.03 16.95 4.10
N LYS A 408 38.73 18.13 3.59
CA LYS A 408 39.01 18.53 2.21
C LYS A 408 40.27 19.38 2.16
N LEU A 409 41.23 18.99 1.34
CA LEU A 409 42.47 19.68 1.05
C LEU A 409 42.38 20.27 -0.36
N THR A 410 42.70 21.55 -0.52
CA THR A 410 42.58 22.27 -1.79
C THR A 410 43.83 23.07 -2.05
N VAL A 411 44.48 22.81 -3.18
CA VAL A 411 45.57 23.64 -3.68
C VAL A 411 44.94 24.84 -4.38
N ALA A 412 45.28 26.05 -3.93
CA ALA A 412 44.80 27.27 -4.59
C ALA A 412 45.49 27.43 -5.95
N ASN A 413 44.77 28.00 -6.90
CA ASN A 413 45.40 28.49 -8.12
C ASN A 413 46.37 29.63 -7.77
N ALA A 414 47.46 29.74 -8.52
CA ALA A 414 48.49 30.75 -8.32
C ALA A 414 49.15 31.12 -9.64
N SER A 415 49.96 32.18 -9.64
CA SER A 415 50.74 32.60 -10.80
C SER A 415 52.15 33.02 -10.43
N GLY A 416 53.00 33.08 -11.45
CA GLY A 416 54.34 33.64 -11.36
C GLY A 416 54.95 33.86 -12.73
N GLY A 417 55.66 34.97 -12.90
CA GLY A 417 56.46 35.21 -14.09
C GLY A 417 57.49 34.11 -14.30
N VAL A 418 57.96 33.91 -15.53
CA VAL A 418 58.95 32.87 -15.84
C VAL A 418 60.34 33.28 -15.34
N GLY A 419 61.05 32.38 -14.64
CA GLY A 419 62.36 32.66 -14.05
C GLY A 419 62.34 33.48 -12.76
N THR A 420 61.15 33.74 -12.18
CA THR A 420 61.00 34.51 -10.94
C THR A 420 61.01 33.61 -9.71
N THR A 421 61.34 34.19 -8.56
CA THR A 421 61.35 33.53 -7.25
C THR A 421 60.23 34.06 -6.36
N GLY A 422 59.92 33.35 -5.27
CA GLY A 422 58.95 33.80 -4.28
C GLY A 422 57.48 33.73 -4.68
N ASN A 423 57.13 33.03 -5.77
CA ASN A 423 55.74 32.89 -6.21
C ASN A 423 54.96 32.00 -5.24
N VAL A 424 53.78 32.43 -4.80
CA VAL A 424 53.10 31.82 -3.64
C VAL A 424 51.93 30.94 -4.06
N VAL A 425 51.94 29.68 -3.60
CA VAL A 425 50.81 28.75 -3.68
C VAL A 425 50.27 28.50 -2.28
N TYR A 426 48.98 28.73 -2.06
CA TYR A 426 48.32 28.43 -0.79
C TYR A 426 47.65 27.06 -0.80
N LEU A 427 47.72 26.37 0.33
CA LEU A 427 46.95 25.16 0.61
C LEU A 427 45.85 25.47 1.60
N TRP A 428 44.61 25.15 1.23
CA TRP A 428 43.41 25.35 2.03
C TRP A 428 42.92 24.02 2.59
N MET A 429 42.38 24.07 3.81
CA MET A 429 41.70 22.94 4.43
C MET A 429 40.31 23.32 4.89
N ASN A 430 39.34 22.46 4.58
CA ASN A 430 38.00 22.48 5.17
C ASN A 430 37.75 21.16 5.90
N ASN A 431 37.58 21.19 7.23
CA ASN A 431 37.53 20.00 8.08
C ASN A 431 36.46 20.08 9.17
N GLN A 432 35.77 18.96 9.40
CA GLN A 432 34.73 18.81 10.42
C GLN A 432 35.27 18.42 11.80
N ILE A 433 36.50 17.92 11.86
CA ILE A 433 37.17 17.51 13.09
C ILE A 433 38.55 18.14 13.19
N ASN A 434 39.06 18.29 14.41
CA ASN A 434 40.40 18.81 14.64
C ASN A 434 41.46 17.89 14.01
N ILE A 435 42.41 18.47 13.28
CA ILE A 435 43.48 17.73 12.57
C ILE A 435 44.81 17.95 13.28
N ARG A 436 45.58 16.89 13.49
CA ARG A 436 46.88 16.99 14.21
C ARG A 436 48.10 16.80 13.33
N GLY A 437 47.94 16.12 12.21
CA GLY A 437 49.04 15.86 11.29
C GLY A 437 48.54 15.70 9.88
N ILE A 438 49.30 16.28 8.95
CA ILE A 438 49.06 16.19 7.52
C ILE A 438 50.38 15.81 6.86
N PHE A 439 50.32 14.82 6.00
CA PHE A 439 51.41 14.42 5.11
C PHE A 439 50.85 14.37 3.69
N PHE A 440 51.57 14.91 2.72
CA PHE A 440 51.17 14.87 1.32
C PHE A 440 52.37 15.01 0.40
N ASP A 441 52.20 14.51 -0.82
CA ASP A 441 53.04 14.83 -1.96
C ASP A 441 52.27 15.85 -2.83
N LEU A 442 52.90 16.98 -3.15
CA LEU A 442 52.41 17.93 -4.14
C LEU A 442 53.23 17.75 -5.41
N VAL A 443 52.57 17.39 -6.50
CA VAL A 443 53.22 17.04 -7.77
C VAL A 443 52.96 18.12 -8.80
N ASP A 444 54.05 18.71 -9.31
CA ASP A 444 54.07 19.53 -10.53
C ASP A 444 54.47 18.63 -11.69
N THR A 445 53.53 18.24 -12.54
CA THR A 445 53.76 17.23 -13.60
C THR A 445 54.82 17.63 -14.62
N ASP A 446 54.94 18.92 -14.91
CA ASP A 446 55.81 19.42 -15.98
C ASP A 446 57.22 19.79 -15.46
N ASN A 447 57.43 19.72 -14.15
CA ASN A 447 58.72 19.96 -13.49
C ASN A 447 59.31 21.35 -13.79
N HIS A 448 58.46 22.37 -13.75
CA HIS A 448 58.80 23.77 -14.02
C HIS A 448 58.79 24.63 -12.76
N LEU A 449 58.43 24.05 -11.62
CA LEU A 449 58.43 24.70 -10.31
C LEU A 449 59.47 24.04 -9.41
N THR A 450 60.15 24.85 -8.61
CA THR A 450 61.08 24.38 -7.57
C THR A 450 60.74 25.07 -6.26
N ALA A 451 60.38 24.30 -5.25
CA ALA A 451 59.97 24.78 -3.94
C ALA A 451 61.15 25.39 -3.19
N GLU A 452 61.06 26.68 -2.91
CA GLU A 452 62.06 27.40 -2.12
C GLU A 452 61.82 27.23 -0.62
N ARG A 453 60.53 27.28 -0.24
CA ARG A 453 60.14 27.29 1.16
C ARG A 453 58.70 26.84 1.33
N VAL A 454 58.46 26.03 2.35
CA VAL A 454 57.10 25.68 2.81
C VAL A 454 56.91 26.17 4.23
N ASN A 455 55.85 26.94 4.46
CA ASN A 455 55.48 27.45 5.79
C ASN A 455 54.07 27.00 6.16
N ALA A 456 53.85 26.68 7.44
CA ALA A 456 52.52 26.56 7.98
C ALA A 456 51.97 27.97 8.27
N VAL A 457 50.76 28.25 7.80
CA VAL A 457 50.11 29.56 7.89
C VAL A 457 48.65 29.41 8.32
N GLY A 458 47.99 30.53 8.58
CA GLY A 458 46.56 30.56 8.90
C GLY A 458 46.23 29.64 10.08
N ARG A 459 45.38 28.65 9.84
CA ARG A 459 44.87 27.74 10.86
C ARG A 459 45.86 26.65 11.30
N ALA A 460 46.97 26.50 10.59
CA ALA A 460 48.09 25.65 10.99
C ALA A 460 49.31 26.45 11.46
N SER A 461 49.17 27.76 11.68
CA SER A 461 50.26 28.60 12.19
C SER A 461 50.88 27.99 13.47
N GLY A 462 52.21 27.86 13.49
CA GLY A 462 52.94 27.21 14.58
C GLY A 462 53.23 25.71 14.37
N PHE A 463 52.67 25.07 13.34
CA PHE A 463 53.04 23.70 12.97
C PHE A 463 54.49 23.63 12.47
N THR A 464 55.20 22.57 12.85
CA THR A 464 56.50 22.24 12.27
C THR A 464 56.28 21.70 10.87
N VAL A 465 57.01 22.26 9.90
CA VAL A 465 56.99 21.81 8.51
C VAL A 465 58.34 21.19 8.16
N SER A 466 58.31 19.97 7.67
CA SER A 466 59.45 19.29 7.06
C SER A 466 59.09 18.99 5.61
N TYR A 467 59.98 19.31 4.68
CA TYR A 467 59.74 19.07 3.25
C TYR A 467 61.01 18.67 2.53
N ASN A 468 60.84 17.96 1.41
CA ASN A 468 61.91 17.60 0.49
C ASN A 468 61.33 17.52 -0.92
N GLU A 469 62.04 18.06 -1.90
CA GLU A 469 61.64 18.03 -3.30
C GLU A 469 62.58 17.13 -4.09
N THR A 470 61.99 16.28 -4.93
CA THR A 470 62.71 15.35 -5.81
C THR A 470 62.03 15.29 -7.16
N GLY A 471 62.65 15.86 -8.19
CA GLY A 471 62.02 16.02 -9.50
C GLY A 471 60.70 16.76 -9.38
N THR A 472 59.63 16.17 -9.93
CA THR A 472 58.27 16.74 -9.97
C THR A 472 57.56 16.78 -8.62
N ARG A 473 58.13 16.19 -7.56
CA ARG A 473 57.40 15.90 -6.32
C ARG A 473 57.99 16.65 -5.12
N LEU A 474 57.18 17.51 -4.54
CA LEU A 474 57.41 18.12 -3.23
C LEU A 474 56.68 17.31 -2.16
N ARG A 475 57.45 16.60 -1.32
CA ARG A 475 56.92 15.89 -0.16
C ARG A 475 56.89 16.82 1.04
N VAL A 476 55.74 16.91 1.71
CA VAL A 476 55.54 17.79 2.87
C VAL A 476 54.93 17.02 4.03
N ALA A 477 55.51 17.20 5.22
CA ALA A 477 54.95 16.77 6.49
C ALA A 477 54.72 17.99 7.38
N MET A 478 53.49 18.16 7.85
CA MET A 478 53.08 19.21 8.78
C MET A 478 52.56 18.57 10.06
N VAL A 479 53.29 18.75 11.16
CA VAL A 479 52.94 18.19 12.47
C VAL A 479 53.24 19.19 13.57
N HIS A 480 52.43 19.18 14.63
CA HIS A 480 52.67 20.02 15.79
C HIS A 480 53.20 19.21 16.97
N MET A 481 54.48 19.42 17.33
CA MET A 481 55.22 18.57 18.27
C MET A 481 54.80 18.71 19.74
N SER A 482 54.02 19.74 20.10
CA SER A 482 53.52 19.96 21.47
C SER A 482 51.98 19.87 21.61
N GLY A 483 51.30 19.24 20.64
CA GLY A 483 49.90 18.81 20.80
C GLY A 483 48.80 19.78 20.34
N GLN A 484 49.11 20.93 19.74
CA GLN A 484 48.09 21.72 19.03
C GLN A 484 47.54 21.00 17.80
N VAL A 485 46.36 21.45 17.40
CA VAL A 485 45.58 20.92 16.29
C VAL A 485 45.14 22.07 15.40
N ILE A 486 44.96 21.79 14.11
CA ILE A 486 44.20 22.65 13.21
C ILE A 486 42.74 22.50 13.64
N PRO A 487 42.08 23.56 14.14
CA PRO A 487 40.69 23.49 14.62
C PRO A 487 39.73 23.10 13.48
N THR A 488 38.44 22.92 13.74
CA THR A 488 37.43 22.75 12.67
C THR A 488 37.21 24.05 11.88
N GLY A 489 36.67 23.94 10.65
CA GLY A 489 36.36 25.10 9.79
C GLY A 489 37.07 25.08 8.42
N ASN A 490 37.06 26.23 7.74
CA ASN A 490 37.65 26.45 6.42
C ASN A 490 38.72 27.56 6.47
N GLY A 491 39.88 27.36 5.85
CA GLY A 491 40.95 28.38 5.78
C GLY A 491 42.28 27.85 5.28
N THR A 492 43.25 28.75 5.06
CA THR A 492 44.62 28.39 4.71
C THR A 492 45.32 27.63 5.83
N ILE A 493 46.17 26.69 5.44
CA ILE A 493 47.01 25.90 6.35
C ILE A 493 48.49 25.91 5.95
N ALA A 494 48.80 26.02 4.65
CA ALA A 494 50.18 26.08 4.20
C ALA A 494 50.37 27.12 3.10
N GLN A 495 51.59 27.64 3.03
CA GLN A 495 52.07 28.52 1.99
C GLN A 495 53.35 27.90 1.42
N ILE A 496 53.40 27.70 0.12
CA ILE A 496 54.56 27.18 -0.60
C ILE A 496 55.06 28.28 -1.53
N ASN A 497 56.32 28.65 -1.38
CA ASN A 497 57.01 29.59 -2.24
C ASN A 497 57.78 28.80 -3.31
N TYR A 498 57.52 29.10 -4.58
CA TYR A 498 58.10 28.45 -5.73
C TYR A 498 58.94 29.42 -6.57
N THR A 499 60.04 28.88 -7.11
CA THR A 499 60.76 29.45 -8.24
C THR A 499 60.28 28.81 -9.51
N THR A 500 59.99 29.63 -10.53
CA THR A 500 59.64 29.16 -11.86
C THR A 500 60.91 28.96 -12.69
N ALA A 501 60.98 27.87 -13.43
CA ALA A 501 62.10 27.60 -14.33
C ALA A 501 62.16 28.66 -15.44
N GLY A 502 63.35 29.16 -15.79
CA GLY A 502 63.50 30.19 -16.84
C GLY A 502 63.10 29.75 -18.26
N GLY A 503 62.88 28.44 -18.46
CA GLY A 503 62.35 27.87 -19.71
C GLY A 503 60.90 27.42 -19.64
N ALA A 504 60.17 27.79 -18.58
CA ALA A 504 58.76 27.45 -18.46
C ALA A 504 57.95 28.10 -19.62
N PRO A 505 56.97 27.39 -20.19
CA PRO A 505 56.15 27.90 -21.28
C PRO A 505 55.27 29.07 -20.80
N VAL A 506 55.61 30.30 -21.22
CA VAL A 506 54.85 31.51 -20.87
C VAL A 506 53.43 31.40 -21.44
N GLY A 507 52.43 31.82 -20.65
CA GLY A 507 51.03 31.81 -21.09
C GLY A 507 50.41 30.41 -21.08
N THR A 508 50.97 29.49 -20.30
CA THR A 508 50.35 28.19 -19.98
C THR A 508 50.35 27.96 -18.47
N HIS A 509 49.90 26.77 -18.03
CA HIS A 509 49.90 26.39 -16.62
C HIS A 509 50.40 24.97 -16.39
N SER A 510 50.95 24.74 -15.20
CA SER A 510 51.15 23.41 -14.63
C SER A 510 49.99 23.06 -13.70
N ILE A 511 49.59 21.79 -13.69
CA ILE A 511 48.63 21.28 -12.72
C ILE A 511 49.40 20.80 -11.48
N LEU A 512 48.98 21.29 -10.32
CA LEU A 512 49.48 20.89 -9.01
C LEU A 512 48.53 19.87 -8.38
N THR A 513 48.93 18.60 -8.39
CA THR A 513 48.11 17.49 -7.87
C THR A 513 48.58 17.03 -6.50
N LEU A 514 47.63 16.70 -5.63
CA LEU A 514 47.89 16.12 -4.32
C LEU A 514 47.90 14.59 -4.43
N GLU A 515 49.01 13.97 -4.03
CA GLU A 515 49.20 12.52 -3.99
C GLU A 515 49.63 12.05 -2.59
N ASN A 516 49.50 10.75 -2.31
CA ASN A 516 49.96 10.11 -1.07
C ASN A 516 49.55 10.85 0.22
N VAL A 517 48.33 11.36 0.25
CA VAL A 517 47.85 12.21 1.35
C VAL A 517 47.43 11.37 2.56
N THR A 518 47.98 11.71 3.71
CA THR A 518 47.60 11.15 5.02
C THR A 518 47.20 12.28 5.94
N ILE A 519 45.97 12.24 6.46
CA ILE A 519 45.45 13.18 7.45
C ILE A 519 45.12 12.40 8.71
N SER A 520 45.51 12.95 9.87
CA SER A 520 45.18 12.38 11.17
C SER A 520 44.39 13.35 12.04
N ASP A 521 43.41 12.83 12.76
CA ASP A 521 42.62 13.62 13.70
C ASP A 521 43.39 13.95 14.99
N ALA A 522 42.73 14.68 15.88
CA ALA A 522 43.22 15.02 17.22
C ALA A 522 43.42 13.82 18.17
N ASN A 523 43.15 12.59 17.73
CA ASN A 523 43.46 11.34 18.43
C ASN A 523 44.47 10.46 17.67
N GLY A 524 44.93 10.89 16.49
CA GLY A 524 45.89 10.14 15.66
C GLY A 524 45.24 9.10 14.74
N LYS A 525 43.90 9.09 14.66
CA LYS A 525 43.16 8.23 13.73
C LYS A 525 43.18 8.84 12.34
N LEU A 526 43.33 8.00 11.31
CA LEU A 526 43.33 8.45 9.93
C LEU A 526 41.95 8.96 9.50
N VAL A 527 41.97 10.05 8.73
CA VAL A 527 40.79 10.69 8.15
C VAL A 527 40.87 10.54 6.64
N SER A 528 39.78 10.17 6.00
CA SER A 528 39.73 10.03 4.54
C SER A 528 39.74 11.43 3.90
N PRO A 529 40.79 11.81 3.15
CA PRO A 529 40.88 13.14 2.59
C PRO A 529 40.06 13.26 1.29
N GLN A 530 39.49 14.44 1.06
CA GLN A 530 39.06 14.86 -0.28
C GLN A 530 40.09 15.83 -0.85
N LEU A 531 40.54 15.59 -2.08
CA LEU A 531 41.65 16.32 -2.68
C LEU A 531 41.14 17.16 -3.85
N VAL A 532 41.56 18.42 -3.92
CA VAL A 532 41.32 19.31 -5.05
C VAL A 532 42.66 19.87 -5.52
N SER A 533 43.01 19.54 -6.75
CA SER A 533 44.19 20.06 -7.46
C SER A 533 44.01 21.54 -7.79
N GLY A 534 45.13 22.24 -7.95
CA GLY A 534 45.17 23.64 -8.37
C GLY A 534 46.04 23.80 -9.60
N ASN A 535 45.99 24.97 -10.22
CA ASN A 535 46.82 25.33 -11.37
C ASN A 535 47.82 26.42 -11.00
N PHE A 536 49.06 26.27 -11.47
CA PHE A 536 50.06 27.33 -11.43
C PHE A 536 50.25 27.90 -12.83
N TYR A 537 49.93 29.18 -13.00
CA TYR A 537 49.97 29.88 -14.28
C TYR A 537 51.31 30.59 -14.47
N TYR A 538 51.98 30.34 -15.61
CA TYR A 538 53.25 30.97 -15.99
C TYR A 538 53.00 32.35 -16.62
N VAL A 539 52.38 33.21 -15.85
CA VAL A 539 52.01 34.57 -16.23
C VAL A 539 52.47 35.56 -15.17
N GLU A 540 52.92 36.72 -15.62
CA GLU A 540 53.21 37.85 -14.76
C GLU A 540 51.92 38.67 -14.56
N MET A 541 51.63 39.09 -13.33
CA MET A 541 50.46 39.93 -13.05
C MET A 541 50.50 41.21 -13.88
N GLY A 542 49.39 41.50 -14.56
CA GLY A 542 49.25 42.61 -15.50
C GLY A 542 49.70 42.29 -16.94
N ASN A 543 50.42 41.19 -17.18
CA ASN A 543 50.85 40.73 -18.50
C ASN A 543 49.83 39.73 -19.06
N VAL A 544 48.65 40.25 -19.41
CA VAL A 544 47.48 39.48 -19.85
C VAL A 544 47.67 38.88 -21.24
N ASN A 545 48.51 39.48 -22.10
CA ASN A 545 48.83 38.95 -23.42
C ASN A 545 49.90 37.84 -23.39
N GLY A 546 50.58 37.65 -22.25
CA GLY A 546 51.61 36.63 -22.05
C GLY A 546 52.94 36.89 -22.78
N THR A 547 53.21 38.11 -23.23
CA THR A 547 54.40 38.44 -24.04
C THR A 547 54.99 39.80 -23.67
N GLY A 548 56.33 39.88 -23.62
CA GLY A 548 57.03 41.17 -23.53
C GLY A 548 56.90 41.94 -22.21
N GLY A 549 56.38 41.33 -21.13
CA GLY A 549 56.13 41.99 -19.85
C GLY A 549 54.92 42.93 -19.90
N VAL A 550 54.57 43.56 -18.78
CA VAL A 550 53.40 44.46 -18.68
C VAL A 550 53.56 45.70 -19.56
N ASN A 551 52.76 45.83 -20.62
CA ASN A 551 52.87 46.90 -21.60
C ASN A 551 51.51 47.34 -22.18
N ALA A 552 51.51 48.23 -23.18
CA ALA A 552 50.29 48.81 -23.73
C ALA A 552 49.37 47.81 -24.45
N ASP A 553 49.90 46.69 -24.95
CA ASP A 553 49.12 45.65 -25.61
C ASP A 553 48.23 44.91 -24.60
N ASP A 554 48.65 44.78 -23.34
CA ASP A 554 47.85 44.21 -22.25
C ASP A 554 46.60 45.04 -21.96
N LEU A 555 46.70 46.36 -21.98
CA LEU A 555 45.56 47.26 -21.83
C LEU A 555 44.54 47.07 -22.95
N GLY A 556 44.99 46.73 -24.16
CA GLY A 556 44.09 46.40 -25.27
C GLY A 556 43.19 45.21 -24.96
N ILE A 557 43.76 44.14 -24.39
CA ILE A 557 43.04 42.93 -24.00
C ILE A 557 42.15 43.19 -22.78
N LEU A 558 42.69 43.79 -21.72
CA LEU A 558 41.93 44.13 -20.52
C LEU A 558 40.70 44.98 -20.84
N ARG A 559 40.84 45.97 -21.72
CA ARG A 559 39.68 46.77 -22.17
C ARG A 559 38.56 45.90 -22.74
N ASP A 560 38.89 44.90 -23.54
CA ASP A 560 37.88 44.03 -24.15
C ASP A 560 37.26 43.07 -23.12
N LEU A 561 38.02 42.64 -22.11
CA LEU A 561 37.56 41.80 -20.98
C LEU A 561 36.66 42.59 -20.01
N VAL A 562 37.07 43.79 -19.61
CA VAL A 562 36.28 44.70 -18.76
C VAL A 562 34.96 45.09 -19.42
N LEU A 563 34.98 45.31 -20.75
CA LEU A 563 33.77 45.56 -21.52
C LEU A 563 32.94 44.28 -21.81
N LYS A 564 33.37 43.14 -21.27
CA LYS A 564 32.73 41.81 -21.40
C LYS A 564 32.44 41.43 -22.86
N ARG A 565 33.33 41.83 -23.78
CA ARG A 565 33.21 41.50 -25.21
C ARG A 565 33.48 40.03 -25.49
N ARG A 566 34.22 39.37 -24.59
CA ARG A 566 34.43 37.92 -24.52
C ARG A 566 34.77 37.53 -23.09
N ALA A 567 34.66 36.23 -22.78
CA ALA A 567 35.15 35.69 -21.51
C ALA A 567 36.70 35.63 -21.51
N PRO A 568 37.35 35.85 -20.36
CA PRO A 568 38.78 35.64 -20.21
C PRO A 568 39.12 34.14 -20.24
N THR A 569 40.31 33.80 -20.74
CA THR A 569 40.90 32.48 -20.50
C THR A 569 41.33 32.33 -19.03
N GLY A 570 41.72 31.13 -18.60
CA GLY A 570 42.24 30.94 -17.24
C GLY A 570 43.52 31.74 -16.98
N ASP A 571 44.42 31.81 -17.98
CA ASP A 571 45.66 32.57 -17.89
C ASP A 571 45.39 34.08 -17.87
N GLU A 572 44.45 34.57 -18.69
CA GLU A 572 44.04 35.97 -18.71
C GLU A 572 43.33 36.38 -17.44
N MET A 573 42.46 35.52 -16.91
CA MET A 573 41.80 35.74 -15.62
C MET A 573 42.85 35.89 -14.52
N MET A 574 43.79 34.96 -14.45
CA MET A 574 44.83 34.97 -13.43
C MET A 574 45.81 36.15 -13.56
N ALA A 575 46.17 36.55 -14.78
CA ALA A 575 47.07 37.69 -15.00
C ALA A 575 46.36 39.04 -14.89
N GLY A 576 45.07 39.08 -15.21
CA GLY A 576 44.28 40.30 -15.36
C GLY A 576 43.50 40.70 -14.11
N ASP A 577 43.14 39.76 -13.23
CA ASP A 577 42.49 40.03 -11.94
C ASP A 577 43.54 40.48 -10.91
N MET A 578 43.81 41.79 -10.89
CA MET A 578 44.90 42.42 -10.14
C MET A 578 44.60 42.56 -8.66
N ASP A 579 43.33 42.65 -8.27
CA ASP A 579 42.92 42.73 -6.87
C ASP A 579 42.40 41.40 -6.28
N HIS A 580 42.37 40.35 -7.10
CA HIS A 580 42.03 38.97 -6.75
C HIS A 580 40.59 38.79 -6.26
N ASP A 581 39.66 39.59 -6.78
CA ASP A 581 38.23 39.49 -6.46
C ASP A 581 37.48 38.46 -7.33
N GLY A 582 38.12 37.97 -8.40
CA GLY A 582 37.61 36.95 -9.32
C GLY A 582 36.81 37.49 -10.50
N ASP A 583 36.71 38.80 -10.71
CA ASP A 583 36.28 39.44 -11.95
C ASP A 583 37.46 40.20 -12.58
N ILE A 584 37.37 40.50 -13.88
CA ILE A 584 38.28 41.48 -14.50
C ILE A 584 37.47 42.73 -14.75
N ASP A 585 37.76 43.78 -14.00
CA ASP A 585 36.99 45.01 -13.97
C ASP A 585 37.84 46.29 -14.17
N LEU A 586 37.21 47.44 -13.96
CA LEU A 586 37.87 48.72 -14.20
C LEU A 586 39.03 48.97 -13.23
N PHE A 587 38.98 48.46 -12.00
CA PHE A 587 40.06 48.59 -11.03
C PHE A 587 41.30 47.85 -11.49
N ASP A 588 41.13 46.65 -12.05
CA ASP A 588 42.23 45.89 -12.64
C ASP A 588 42.87 46.61 -13.81
N TYR A 589 42.03 47.10 -14.73
CA TYR A 589 42.50 47.89 -15.85
C TYR A 589 43.28 49.11 -15.39
N MET A 590 42.80 49.82 -14.36
CA MET A 590 43.48 50.99 -13.81
C MET A 590 44.81 50.63 -13.14
N ALA A 591 44.87 49.50 -12.44
CA ALA A 591 46.10 49.00 -11.84
C ALA A 591 47.17 48.75 -12.90
N VAL A 592 46.83 47.99 -13.97
CA VAL A 592 47.74 47.74 -15.08
C VAL A 592 48.08 49.02 -15.83
N PHE A 593 47.13 49.94 -16.01
CA PHE A 593 47.38 51.24 -16.64
C PHE A 593 48.45 52.05 -15.88
N GLY A 594 48.40 52.05 -14.54
CA GLY A 594 49.41 52.68 -13.70
C GLY A 594 50.79 52.02 -13.80
N MET A 595 50.85 50.72 -14.07
CA MET A 595 52.12 50.00 -14.31
C MET A 595 52.72 50.34 -15.68
N VAL A 596 51.89 50.48 -16.72
CA VAL A 596 52.34 50.82 -18.08
C VAL A 596 52.75 52.29 -18.21
N TYR A 597 52.05 53.18 -17.51
CA TYR A 597 52.30 54.63 -17.54
C TYR A 597 52.62 55.17 -16.14
N PRO A 598 53.79 54.86 -15.57
CA PRO A 598 54.18 55.35 -14.25
C PRO A 598 54.37 56.88 -14.28
N SER A 599 53.83 57.57 -13.27
CA SER A 599 53.82 59.03 -13.12
C SER A 599 55.20 59.65 -12.95
#